data_AF-B8AUC7-F1
#
_entry.id   AF-B8AUC7-F1
#
_cell.length_a   1.000
_cell.length_b   1.000
_cell.length_c   1.000
_cell.angle_alpha   90.00
_cell.angle_beta   90.00
_cell.angle_gamma   90.00
#
_symmetry.space_group_name_H-M   'P 1'
#
loop_
_entity.id
_entity.type
_entity.pdbx_description
1 polymer ?
#
loop_
_entity_poly.entity_id
_entity_poly.type
_entity_poly.pdbx_seq_one_letter_code
_entity_poly.pdbx_strand_id
1 'polypeptide(L)'
;MASPTTMVGVATSAHLHTTTTGRLSCACAPPTRGTRRRRLAVAVRVRVRVRASASEAMATEKLGVRVERNPPESRLSELGVREWPKWGCEKSKFPWTYSAKETCYLLQGKVKVYPDGAGEDFVEIAAGDLVVFPKGMSCTWDVAEAVDKHYKFE
;
A
#
# COMPACT_ATOMS: atom_id res chain seq x y z
N MET A 1 32.87 30.86 30.57
CA MET A 1 33.51 30.28 29.37
C MET A 1 32.37 30.08 28.37
N ALA A 2 32.02 30.99 27.46
CA ALA A 2 32.81 31.91 26.63
C ALA A 2 33.81 31.17 25.72
N SER A 3 33.77 31.25 24.38
CA SER A 3 32.75 31.80 23.46
C SER A 3 32.72 30.98 22.12
N PRO A 4 32.49 31.48 20.87
CA PRO A 4 31.76 30.70 19.86
C PRO A 4 32.62 30.37 18.61
N THR A 5 32.01 29.93 17.50
CA THR A 5 32.42 30.40 16.15
C THR A 5 31.25 30.34 15.18
N THR A 6 30.92 31.50 14.62
CA THR A 6 29.99 31.70 13.49
C THR A 6 30.67 31.37 12.18
N MET A 7 29.93 30.94 11.16
CA MET A 7 30.31 31.28 9.77
C MET A 7 29.09 31.71 8.95
N VAL A 8 29.29 32.75 8.13
CA VAL A 8 28.28 33.45 7.31
C VAL A 8 28.66 33.30 5.84
N GLY A 9 27.67 33.20 4.96
CA GLY A 9 27.82 33.48 3.52
C GLY A 9 26.51 33.21 2.78
N VAL A 10 25.69 34.22 2.46
CA VAL A 10 25.74 35.12 1.29
C VAL A 10 25.99 34.41 -0.05
N ALA A 11 25.34 34.69 -1.19
CA ALA A 11 24.09 35.37 -1.59
C ALA A 11 24.15 35.54 -3.14
N THR A 12 23.04 35.99 -3.75
CA THR A 12 22.93 36.70 -5.05
C THR A 12 22.70 35.93 -6.37
N SER A 13 21.62 36.35 -7.07
CA SER A 13 21.50 36.61 -8.54
C SER A 13 21.68 35.42 -9.53
N ALA A 14 21.19 35.40 -10.79
CA ALA A 14 20.41 36.28 -11.69
C ALA A 14 19.96 35.44 -12.92
N HIS A 15 19.10 35.83 -13.89
CA HIS A 15 18.09 36.89 -14.06
C HIS A 15 17.21 36.56 -15.31
N LEU A 16 15.91 36.89 -15.31
CA LEU A 16 15.07 37.17 -16.50
C LEU A 16 14.90 35.96 -17.49
N HIS A 17 14.10 35.95 -18.57
CA HIS A 17 13.52 37.01 -19.40
C HIS A 17 12.09 36.69 -19.90
N THR A 18 11.32 37.74 -20.21
CA THR A 18 10.01 37.72 -20.88
C THR A 18 10.12 37.46 -22.39
N THR A 19 8.97 37.29 -23.10
CA THR A 19 8.46 38.24 -24.15
C THR A 19 7.60 37.56 -25.24
N THR A 20 6.51 38.24 -25.64
CA THR A 20 5.76 38.14 -26.92
C THR A 20 4.92 36.86 -27.18
N THR A 21 3.61 36.90 -27.47
CA THR A 21 2.76 37.74 -28.35
C THR A 21 2.88 37.43 -29.83
N GLY A 22 1.94 36.64 -30.37
CA GLY A 22 1.79 36.38 -31.80
C GLY A 22 0.32 36.08 -32.15
N ARG A 23 -0.34 37.03 -32.82
CA ARG A 23 -1.76 36.99 -33.23
C ARG A 23 -1.83 36.86 -34.77
N LEU A 24 -3.05 36.64 -35.27
CA LEU A 24 -3.50 36.76 -36.67
C LEU A 24 -3.31 35.46 -37.48
N SER A 25 -4.34 34.79 -38.02
CA SER A 25 -5.49 35.19 -38.85
C SER A 25 -5.22 35.03 -40.35
N CYS A 26 -5.92 34.10 -41.00
CA CYS A 26 -6.44 34.30 -42.36
C CYS A 26 -7.62 33.34 -42.63
N ALA A 27 -8.40 33.62 -43.68
CA ALA A 27 -9.70 33.00 -43.97
C ALA A 27 -9.73 32.27 -45.33
N CYS A 28 -10.94 31.94 -45.79
CA CYS A 28 -11.37 31.61 -47.16
C CYS A 28 -11.49 30.13 -47.61
N ALA A 29 -12.74 29.67 -47.54
CA ALA A 29 -13.55 29.24 -48.70
C ALA A 29 -13.50 27.76 -49.22
N PRO A 30 -14.57 27.30 -49.92
CA PRO A 30 -14.91 25.87 -50.20
C PRO A 30 -14.52 25.47 -51.66
N PRO A 31 -14.95 24.34 -52.29
CA PRO A 31 -15.93 23.30 -51.90
C PRO A 31 -15.44 21.83 -52.07
N THR A 32 -16.28 20.80 -51.84
CA THR A 32 -16.97 20.11 -52.95
C THR A 32 -18.08 19.14 -52.46
N ARG A 33 -18.97 18.80 -53.41
CA ARG A 33 -20.20 18.03 -53.25
C ARG A 33 -19.93 16.51 -53.17
N GLY A 34 -20.11 15.90 -52.00
CA GLY A 34 -19.92 14.46 -51.76
C GLY A 34 -21.21 13.73 -51.32
N THR A 35 -21.79 12.98 -52.26
CA THR A 35 -22.93 12.05 -52.13
C THR A 35 -23.27 11.49 -50.73
N ARG A 36 -24.49 11.79 -50.25
CA ARG A 36 -25.19 10.97 -49.23
C ARG A 36 -25.26 9.51 -49.69
N ARG A 37 -24.51 8.61 -49.05
CA ARG A 37 -24.92 7.21 -48.91
C ARG A 37 -25.06 6.86 -47.44
N ARG A 38 -26.30 6.85 -46.97
CA ARG A 38 -26.69 6.32 -45.66
C ARG A 38 -26.35 4.83 -45.59
N ARG A 39 -25.30 4.48 -44.87
CA ARG A 39 -25.23 3.23 -44.11
C ARG A 39 -24.78 3.57 -42.68
N LEU A 40 -25.77 3.89 -41.84
CA LEU A 40 -25.59 3.92 -40.39
C LEU A 40 -25.38 2.47 -39.93
N ALA A 41 -24.14 1.99 -40.00
CA ALA A 41 -23.72 0.93 -39.10
C ALA A 41 -23.70 1.54 -37.70
N VAL A 42 -24.76 1.32 -36.93
CA VAL A 42 -24.78 1.65 -35.51
C VAL A 42 -23.78 0.70 -34.85
N ALA A 43 -22.53 1.15 -34.77
CA ALA A 43 -21.52 0.51 -33.96
C ALA A 43 -21.93 0.71 -32.49
N VAL A 44 -22.73 -0.24 -31.98
CA VAL A 44 -23.00 -0.38 -30.55
C VAL A 44 -21.67 -0.72 -29.91
N ARG A 45 -20.90 0.32 -29.57
CA ARG A 45 -19.76 0.23 -28.67
C ARG A 45 -20.32 -0.11 -27.30
N VAL A 46 -20.55 -1.41 -27.07
CA VAL A 46 -20.69 -1.96 -25.74
C VAL A 46 -19.37 -1.66 -25.05
N ARG A 47 -19.34 -0.52 -24.34
CA ARG A 47 -18.35 -0.26 -23.32
C ARG A 47 -18.65 -1.26 -22.21
N VAL A 48 -18.12 -2.47 -22.37
CA VAL A 48 -17.90 -3.37 -21.24
C VAL A 48 -17.01 -2.57 -20.31
N ARG A 49 -17.63 -1.97 -19.27
CA ARG A 49 -16.90 -1.58 -18.08
C ARG A 49 -16.43 -2.90 -17.49
N VAL A 50 -15.26 -3.35 -17.93
CA VAL A 50 -14.44 -4.25 -17.13
C VAL A 50 -14.35 -3.56 -15.79
N ARG A 51 -15.04 -4.11 -14.78
CA ARG A 51 -14.79 -3.71 -13.41
C ARG A 51 -13.30 -3.96 -13.24
N ALA A 52 -12.54 -2.89 -12.98
CA ALA A 52 -11.27 -3.05 -12.31
C ALA A 52 -11.64 -3.63 -10.94
N SER A 53 -11.65 -4.95 -10.84
CA SER A 53 -11.79 -5.64 -9.56
C SER A 53 -10.56 -5.22 -8.77
N ALA A 54 -10.76 -4.32 -7.81
CA ALA A 54 -9.79 -4.11 -6.75
C ALA A 54 -9.48 -5.49 -6.18
N SER A 55 -8.21 -5.84 -6.16
CA SER A 55 -7.70 -7.16 -5.78
C SER A 55 -8.41 -7.66 -4.53
N GLU A 56 -9.12 -8.78 -4.64
CA GLU A 56 -9.77 -9.41 -3.50
C GLU A 56 -8.68 -9.75 -2.47
N ALA A 57 -8.84 -9.18 -1.27
CA ALA A 57 -8.00 -9.49 -0.14
C ALA A 57 -8.32 -10.92 0.31
N MET A 58 -7.68 -11.89 -0.33
CA MET A 58 -7.89 -13.31 -0.07
C MET A 58 -7.28 -13.67 1.29
N ALA A 59 -8.08 -13.51 2.34
CA ALA A 59 -7.73 -13.94 3.68
C ALA A 59 -7.66 -15.48 3.74
N THR A 60 -6.46 -16.00 3.93
CA THR A 60 -6.19 -17.42 4.12
C THR A 60 -6.14 -17.73 5.60
N GLU A 61 -6.78 -18.82 6.02
CA GLU A 61 -6.68 -19.33 7.39
C GLU A 61 -5.71 -20.52 7.39
N LYS A 62 -4.52 -20.34 7.97
CA LYS A 62 -3.50 -21.39 8.10
C LYS A 62 -3.22 -21.64 9.58
N LEU A 63 -3.43 -22.88 10.02
CA LEU A 63 -3.15 -23.35 11.38
C LEU A 63 -3.79 -22.46 12.48
N GLY A 64 -5.03 -22.02 12.25
CA GLY A 64 -5.78 -21.14 13.16
C GLY A 64 -5.45 -19.65 13.06
N VAL A 65 -4.41 -19.25 12.32
CA VAL A 65 -4.07 -17.85 12.06
C VAL A 65 -4.71 -17.40 10.75
N ARG A 66 -5.39 -16.26 10.76
CA ARG A 66 -5.94 -15.65 9.54
C ARG A 66 -4.97 -14.62 8.98
N VAL A 67 -4.49 -14.83 7.76
CA VAL A 67 -3.52 -13.99 7.04
C VAL A 67 -4.18 -13.42 5.79
N GLU A 68 -4.41 -12.13 5.76
CA GLU A 68 -4.92 -11.36 4.64
C GLU A 68 -3.74 -10.70 3.91
N ARG A 69 -3.35 -11.29 2.77
CA ARG A 69 -2.20 -10.88 1.95
C ARG A 69 -2.54 -9.62 1.16
N ASN A 70 -1.74 -8.55 1.31
CA ASN A 70 -1.90 -7.28 0.58
C ASN A 70 -3.36 -6.75 0.58
N PRO A 71 -3.93 -6.41 1.75
CA PRO A 71 -5.26 -5.81 1.84
C PRO A 71 -5.27 -4.43 1.16
N PRO A 72 -6.39 -4.02 0.54
CA PRO A 72 -6.49 -2.70 -0.08
C PRO A 72 -6.45 -1.59 0.97
N GLU A 73 -5.88 -0.43 0.62
CA GLU A 73 -5.69 0.70 1.54
C GLU A 73 -6.98 1.17 2.23
N SER A 74 -8.14 1.01 1.58
CA SER A 74 -9.45 1.27 2.19
C SER A 74 -9.63 0.47 3.48
N ARG A 75 -9.31 -0.84 3.47
CA ARG A 75 -9.46 -1.73 4.63
C ARG A 75 -8.50 -1.37 5.76
N LEU A 76 -7.26 -1.01 5.41
CA LEU A 76 -6.27 -0.53 6.39
C LEU A 76 -6.70 0.81 7.02
N SER A 77 -7.40 1.65 6.26
CA SER A 77 -7.94 2.94 6.74
C SER A 77 -9.20 2.75 7.59
N GLU A 78 -10.12 1.87 7.18
CA GLU A 78 -11.31 1.47 7.96
C GLU A 78 -10.95 0.87 9.33
N LEU A 79 -9.86 0.08 9.38
CA LEU A 79 -9.33 -0.51 10.60
C LEU A 79 -8.53 0.48 11.48
N GLY A 80 -8.20 1.66 10.96
CA GLY A 80 -7.38 2.66 11.66
C GLY A 80 -5.94 2.19 11.91
N VAL A 81 -5.37 1.33 11.06
CA VAL A 81 -4.06 0.68 11.31
C VAL A 81 -2.93 1.68 11.58
N ARG A 82 -3.01 2.88 10.99
CA ARG A 82 -2.04 3.96 11.18
C ARG A 82 -2.06 4.57 12.59
N GLU A 83 -3.15 4.41 13.33
CA GLU A 83 -3.32 4.90 14.71
C GLU A 83 -2.91 3.84 15.75
N TRP A 84 -2.72 2.59 15.33
CA TRP A 84 -2.33 1.50 16.22
C TRP A 84 -0.89 1.70 16.70
N PRO A 85 -0.55 1.28 17.93
CA PRO A 85 0.84 1.32 18.39
C PRO A 85 1.75 0.51 17.45
N LYS A 86 2.92 1.06 17.17
CA LYS A 86 3.97 0.40 16.39
C LYS A 86 4.87 -0.41 17.32
N TRP A 87 5.23 -1.61 16.89
CA TRP A 87 6.22 -2.47 17.52
C TRP A 87 7.23 -2.94 16.48
N GLY A 88 8.51 -2.98 16.87
CA GLY A 88 9.58 -3.48 16.02
C GLY A 88 10.52 -4.39 16.80
N CYS A 89 11.10 -5.38 16.12
CA CYS A 89 12.04 -6.32 16.71
C CYS A 89 13.04 -6.81 15.67
N GLU A 90 14.29 -6.95 16.08
CA GLU A 90 15.35 -7.53 15.24
C GLU A 90 15.18 -9.04 15.06
N LYS A 91 16.09 -9.64 14.29
CA LYS A 91 16.15 -11.08 14.03
C LYS A 91 16.28 -11.88 15.34
N SER A 92 15.19 -12.51 15.77
CA SER A 92 15.10 -13.23 17.04
C SER A 92 14.03 -14.32 16.99
N LYS A 93 14.17 -15.34 17.83
CA LYS A 93 13.19 -16.43 17.98
C LYS A 93 12.69 -16.49 19.41
N PHE A 94 11.39 -16.34 19.62
CA PHE A 94 10.79 -16.31 20.95
C PHE A 94 9.37 -16.95 20.98
N PRO A 95 9.00 -17.64 22.07
CA PRO A 95 7.62 -18.08 22.28
C PRO A 95 6.71 -16.89 22.62
N TRP A 96 5.47 -16.93 22.14
CA TRP A 96 4.46 -15.92 22.37
C TRP A 96 3.07 -16.55 22.53
N THR A 97 2.28 -16.02 23.47
CA THR A 97 0.93 -16.51 23.77
C THR A 97 -0.05 -15.36 23.78
N TYR A 98 -1.08 -15.45 22.96
CA TYR A 98 -2.11 -14.43 22.81
C TYR A 98 -3.19 -14.59 23.88
N SER A 99 -3.21 -13.73 24.89
CA SER A 99 -4.23 -13.72 25.95
C SER A 99 -5.60 -13.17 25.48
N ALA A 100 -5.60 -12.43 24.38
CA ALA A 100 -6.73 -11.78 23.72
C ALA A 100 -6.60 -11.95 22.20
N LYS A 101 -7.56 -11.46 21.41
CA LYS A 101 -7.44 -11.50 19.94
C LYS A 101 -6.47 -10.40 19.50
N GLU A 102 -5.34 -10.73 18.90
CA GLU A 102 -4.41 -9.73 18.35
C GLU A 102 -4.63 -9.62 16.84
N THR A 103 -4.86 -8.40 16.34
CA THR A 103 -4.71 -8.09 14.93
C THR A 103 -3.43 -7.27 14.75
N CYS A 104 -2.54 -7.70 13.85
CA CYS A 104 -1.34 -6.94 13.52
C CYS A 104 -1.14 -6.82 12.00
N TYR A 105 -0.58 -5.69 11.57
CA TYR A 105 -0.24 -5.43 10.18
C TYR A 105 1.26 -5.24 10.05
N LEU A 106 1.92 -6.08 9.25
CA LEU A 106 3.37 -6.03 9.05
C LEU A 106 3.71 -4.93 8.03
N LEU A 107 4.54 -3.97 8.44
CA LEU A 107 5.05 -2.90 7.59
C LEU A 107 6.28 -3.35 6.80
N GLN A 108 7.20 -4.06 7.46
CA GLN A 108 8.41 -4.62 6.87
C GLN A 108 8.87 -5.86 7.64
N GLY A 109 9.78 -6.63 7.02
CA GLY A 109 10.36 -7.86 7.56
C GLY A 109 9.64 -9.13 7.14
N LYS A 110 10.15 -10.26 7.63
CA LYS A 110 9.63 -11.62 7.39
C LYS A 110 9.70 -12.43 8.68
N VAL A 111 8.60 -13.07 9.02
CA VAL A 111 8.45 -13.90 10.23
C VAL A 111 7.82 -15.24 9.85
N LYS A 112 8.30 -16.31 10.49
CA LYS A 112 7.63 -17.60 10.49
C LYS A 112 7.00 -17.82 11.86
N VAL A 113 5.70 -17.99 11.90
CA VAL A 113 4.96 -18.32 13.12
C VAL A 113 4.76 -19.82 13.15
N TYR A 114 5.22 -20.46 14.22
CA TYR A 114 5.06 -21.90 14.49
C TYR A 114 3.99 -22.08 15.58
N PRO A 115 2.75 -22.44 15.24
CA PRO A 115 1.69 -22.70 16.22
C PRO A 115 2.07 -23.85 17.15
N ASP A 116 1.69 -23.74 18.42
CA ASP A 116 1.82 -24.87 19.34
C ASP A 116 0.93 -26.05 18.87
N GLY A 117 1.46 -27.27 18.95
CA GLY A 117 0.81 -28.47 18.43
C GLY A 117 0.89 -28.70 16.90
N ALA A 118 1.43 -27.77 16.11
CA ALA A 118 1.59 -27.94 14.66
C ALA A 118 2.89 -28.68 14.24
N GLY A 119 3.81 -28.93 15.18
CA GLY A 119 5.07 -29.63 14.89
C GLY A 119 6.01 -28.80 14.00
N GLU A 120 6.27 -29.27 12.78
CA GLU A 120 7.15 -28.59 11.80
C GLU A 120 6.40 -27.57 10.92
N ASP A 121 5.07 -27.55 11.00
CA ASP A 121 4.20 -26.68 10.19
C ASP A 121 4.25 -25.22 10.66
N PHE A 122 4.45 -24.28 9.72
CA PHE A 122 4.55 -22.84 10.02
C PHE A 122 3.67 -21.98 9.10
N VAL A 123 3.35 -20.79 9.58
CA VAL A 123 2.72 -19.70 8.81
C VAL A 123 3.80 -18.67 8.50
N GLU A 124 4.19 -18.52 7.24
CA GLU A 124 5.04 -17.42 6.82
C GLU A 124 4.17 -16.16 6.63
N ILE A 125 4.62 -15.05 7.22
CA ILE A 125 4.04 -13.71 7.10
C ILE A 125 5.15 -12.70 6.77
N ALA A 126 4.81 -11.68 5.97
CA ALA A 126 5.76 -10.71 5.45
C ALA A 126 5.18 -9.29 5.42
N ALA A 127 6.00 -8.33 5.03
CA ALA A 127 5.61 -6.95 4.74
C ALA A 127 4.33 -6.87 3.86
N GLY A 128 3.35 -6.08 4.30
CA GLY A 128 2.07 -5.92 3.62
C GLY A 128 0.98 -6.93 4.02
N ASP A 129 1.26 -7.85 4.93
CA ASP A 129 0.27 -8.82 5.42
C ASP A 129 -0.47 -8.30 6.67
N LEU A 130 -1.80 -8.42 6.66
CA LEU A 130 -2.65 -8.22 7.84
C LEU A 130 -2.98 -9.58 8.46
N VAL A 131 -2.61 -9.76 9.72
CA VAL A 131 -2.67 -11.04 10.42
C VAL A 131 -3.55 -10.92 11.65
N VAL A 132 -4.47 -11.87 11.83
CA VAL A 132 -5.34 -11.98 13.00
C VAL A 132 -5.04 -13.29 13.72
N PHE A 133 -4.64 -13.17 14.98
CA PHE A 133 -4.38 -14.28 15.90
C PHE A 133 -5.57 -14.48 16.84
N PRO A 134 -6.09 -15.72 16.97
CA PRO A 134 -7.20 -16.00 17.88
C PRO A 134 -6.74 -15.97 19.35
N LYS A 135 -7.67 -15.60 20.23
CA LYS A 135 -7.47 -15.62 21.68
C LYS A 135 -7.13 -17.03 22.18
N GLY A 136 -6.14 -17.13 23.06
CA GLY A 136 -5.69 -18.38 23.68
C GLY A 136 -4.66 -19.15 22.86
N MET A 137 -4.22 -18.65 21.71
CA MET A 137 -3.22 -19.31 20.88
C MET A 137 -1.81 -19.12 21.44
N SER A 138 -1.05 -20.20 21.55
CA SER A 138 0.40 -20.19 21.74
C SER A 138 1.11 -20.46 20.40
N CYS A 139 2.24 -19.78 20.17
CA CYS A 139 3.07 -19.98 18.99
C CYS A 139 4.51 -19.54 19.26
N THR A 140 5.47 -19.97 18.44
CA THR A 140 6.83 -19.42 18.41
C THR A 140 6.98 -18.50 17.21
N TRP A 141 7.38 -17.26 17.44
CA TRP A 141 7.79 -16.33 16.40
C TRP A 141 9.26 -16.56 16.08
N ASP A 142 9.57 -16.87 14.82
CA ASP A 142 10.93 -16.90 14.26
C ASP A 142 11.06 -15.73 13.28
N VAL A 143 11.60 -14.61 13.77
CA VAL A 143 11.82 -13.39 12.99
C VAL A 143 13.08 -13.60 12.16
N ALA A 144 12.92 -13.82 10.85
CA ALA A 144 14.04 -14.09 9.93
C ALA A 144 14.76 -12.80 9.50
N GLU A 145 13.99 -11.72 9.38
CA GLU A 145 14.39 -10.37 9.00
C GLU A 145 13.71 -9.38 9.95
N ALA A 146 14.41 -8.31 10.36
CA ALA A 146 13.89 -7.34 11.34
C ALA A 146 12.49 -6.85 10.95
N VAL A 147 11.55 -6.97 11.87
CA VAL A 147 10.12 -6.73 11.60
C VAL A 147 9.69 -5.41 12.21
N ASP A 148 8.82 -4.69 11.49
CA ASP A 148 7.97 -3.65 12.05
C ASP A 148 6.52 -4.05 11.83
N LYS A 149 5.69 -3.94 12.86
CA LYS A 149 4.24 -4.15 12.76
C LYS A 149 3.46 -3.09 13.54
N HIS A 150 2.28 -2.74 13.05
CA HIS A 150 1.23 -2.16 13.88
C HIS A 150 0.46 -3.30 14.56
N TYR A 151 0.06 -3.15 15.82
CA TYR A 151 -0.69 -4.18 16.55
C TYR A 151 -1.86 -3.58 17.33
N LYS A 152 -2.96 -4.34 17.43
CA LYS A 152 -4.16 -4.00 18.20
C LYS A 152 -4.68 -5.26 18.88
N PHE A 153 -4.94 -5.15 20.18
CA PHE A 153 -5.65 -6.17 20.96
C PHE A 153 -7.15 -5.86 20.99
N GLU A 154 -7.98 -6.92 20.93
CA GLU A 154 -9.44 -6.92 21.07
C GLU A 154 -9.91 -7.93 22.14
#